data_AF-A0AAV4B4A0-F1
#
_entry.id   AF-A0AAV4B4A0-F1
#
_cell.length_a   1.000
_cell.length_b   1.000
_cell.length_c   1.000
_cell.angle_alpha   90.00
_cell.angle_beta   90.00
_cell.angle_gamma   90.00
#
_symmetry.space_group_name_H-M   'P 1'
#
loop_
_entity.id
_entity.type
_entity.pdbx_description
1 polymer ?
#
loop_
_entity_poly.entity_id
_entity_poly.type
_entity_poly.pdbx_seq_one_letter_code
_entity_poly.pdbx_strand_id
1 'polypeptide(L)'
;MQDHKNYLYFQFAVPIVQEFETVNSFFQHTNIDPTILDTELYTHYESLHGRLYHPDGTLKVLDDVDFGCKFTQEVQRYVSQHSENQQILRDVEDFKRRCKDVLEEALSQLKLRMPASRNTFQNLAKFSPTVILNQATRVAFSSCHSERAIIKDCGAIQENCFCELD
;
A
#
# COMPACT_ATOMS: atom_id res chain seq x y z
N MET A 1 -5.53 37.48 -9.11
CA MET A 1 -4.40 37.19 -8.20
C MET A 1 -4.30 35.68 -8.06
N GLN A 2 -3.36 35.07 -8.75
CA GLN A 2 -3.14 33.63 -8.73
C GLN A 2 -2.19 33.35 -7.56
N ASP A 3 -2.71 32.81 -6.47
CA ASP A 3 -1.90 32.55 -5.27
C ASP A 3 -0.90 31.44 -5.58
N HIS A 4 0.39 31.80 -5.70
CA HIS A 4 1.45 30.86 -6.07
C HIS A 4 1.55 29.70 -5.06
N LYS A 5 1.14 29.94 -3.80
CA LYS A 5 1.05 28.89 -2.78
C LYS A 5 0.02 27.83 -3.15
N ASN A 6 -1.14 28.21 -3.67
CA ASN A 6 -2.16 27.27 -4.11
C ASN A 6 -1.70 26.47 -5.32
N TYR A 7 -0.90 27.06 -6.20
CA TYR A 7 -0.28 26.35 -7.31
C TYR A 7 0.70 25.27 -6.83
N LEU A 8 1.53 25.58 -5.82
CA LEU A 8 2.43 24.59 -5.22
C LEU A 8 1.65 23.43 -4.57
N TYR A 9 0.55 23.71 -3.85
CA TYR A 9 -0.32 22.67 -3.30
C TYR A 9 -0.90 21.78 -4.38
N PHE A 10 -1.32 22.38 -5.49
CA PHE A 10 -1.83 21.63 -6.62
C PHE A 10 -0.77 20.70 -7.23
N GLN A 11 0.46 21.19 -7.44
CA GLN A 11 1.55 20.35 -7.98
C GLN A 11 1.90 19.17 -7.05
N PHE A 12 1.78 19.36 -5.73
CA PHE A 12 1.96 18.30 -4.75
C PHE A 12 0.78 17.31 -4.72
N ALA A 13 -0.46 17.81 -4.68
CA ALA A 13 -1.64 16.98 -4.45
C ALA A 13 -2.02 16.13 -5.67
N VAL A 14 -1.87 16.65 -6.88
CA VAL A 14 -2.25 15.95 -8.13
C VAL A 14 -1.65 14.54 -8.23
N PRO A 15 -0.32 14.33 -8.12
CA PRO A 15 0.24 12.99 -8.25
C PRO A 15 -0.27 12.04 -7.16
N ILE A 16 -0.44 12.52 -5.92
CA ILE A 16 -0.96 11.70 -4.82
C ILE A 16 -2.39 11.26 -5.12
N VAL A 17 -3.26 12.18 -5.50
CA VAL A 17 -4.66 11.87 -5.84
C VAL A 17 -4.73 10.88 -7.01
N GLN A 18 -3.90 11.07 -8.05
CA GLN A 18 -3.85 10.16 -9.19
C GLN A 18 -3.43 8.74 -8.81
N GLU A 19 -2.48 8.59 -7.88
CA GLU A 19 -2.07 7.27 -7.37
C GLU A 19 -3.24 6.59 -6.65
N PHE A 20 -3.96 7.32 -5.78
CA PHE A 20 -5.15 6.80 -5.11
C PHE A 20 -6.28 6.46 -6.08
N GLU A 21 -6.54 7.30 -7.09
CA GLU A 21 -7.53 7.04 -8.13
C GLU A 21 -7.18 5.79 -8.94
N THR A 22 -5.89 5.60 -9.25
CA THR A 22 -5.39 4.40 -9.94
C THR A 22 -5.69 3.15 -9.11
N VAL A 23 -5.34 3.15 -7.81
CA VAL A 23 -5.65 2.05 -6.90
C VAL A 23 -7.16 1.81 -6.83
N ASN A 24 -7.96 2.86 -6.65
CA ASN A 24 -9.41 2.77 -6.57
C ASN A 24 -10.05 2.22 -7.84
N SER A 25 -9.46 2.45 -9.02
CA SER A 25 -9.96 1.91 -10.28
C SER A 25 -9.96 0.38 -10.28
N PHE A 26 -8.97 -0.26 -9.65
CA PHE A 26 -8.94 -1.73 -9.50
C PHE A 26 -10.12 -2.25 -8.67
N PHE A 27 -10.57 -1.51 -7.65
CA PHE A 27 -11.73 -1.90 -6.84
C PHE A 27 -13.08 -1.75 -7.57
N GLN A 28 -13.11 -1.00 -8.67
CA GLN A 28 -14.33 -0.77 -9.45
C GLN A 28 -14.57 -1.84 -10.52
N HIS A 29 -13.57 -2.68 -10.80
CA HIS A 29 -13.68 -3.75 -11.77
C HIS A 29 -14.33 -5.01 -11.16
N THR A 30 -15.34 -5.55 -11.84
CA THR A 30 -16.20 -6.64 -11.34
C THR A 30 -15.54 -8.02 -11.28
N ASN A 31 -14.43 -8.25 -11.99
CA ASN A 31 -13.79 -9.58 -12.14
C ASN A 31 -12.29 -9.59 -11.77
N ILE A 32 -11.83 -8.64 -10.95
CA ILE A 32 -10.41 -8.60 -10.58
C ILE A 32 -10.10 -9.65 -9.52
N ASP A 33 -8.98 -10.35 -9.72
CA ASP A 33 -8.42 -11.28 -8.76
C ASP A 33 -8.06 -10.53 -7.46
N PRO A 34 -8.60 -10.92 -6.30
CA PRO A 34 -8.29 -10.29 -5.00
C PRO A 34 -6.79 -10.22 -4.68
N THR A 35 -5.97 -11.08 -5.28
CA THR A 35 -4.52 -11.12 -5.07
C THR A 35 -3.80 -10.00 -5.81
N ILE A 36 -4.30 -9.62 -6.99
CA ILE A 36 -3.83 -8.44 -7.74
C ILE A 36 -4.19 -7.19 -6.94
N LEU A 37 -5.41 -7.14 -6.40
CA LEU A 37 -5.89 -6.03 -5.58
C LEU A 37 -5.03 -5.81 -4.31
N ASP A 38 -4.68 -6.87 -3.60
CA ASP A 38 -3.75 -6.82 -2.45
C ASP A 38 -2.35 -6.34 -2.86
N THR A 39 -1.87 -6.80 -4.02
CA THR A 39 -0.55 -6.43 -4.53
C THR A 39 -0.47 -4.96 -4.89
N GLU A 40 -1.47 -4.43 -5.60
CA GLU A 40 -1.53 -3.01 -5.97
C GLU A 40 -1.69 -2.11 -4.74
N LEU A 41 -2.57 -2.48 -3.80
CA LEU A 41 -2.76 -1.74 -2.56
C LEU A 41 -1.47 -1.71 -1.71
N TYR A 42 -0.76 -2.84 -1.62
CA TYR A 42 0.51 -2.90 -0.92
C TYR A 42 1.62 -2.13 -1.61
N THR A 43 1.68 -2.19 -2.95
CA THR A 43 2.67 -1.43 -3.73
C THR A 43 2.48 0.07 -3.51
N HIS A 44 1.24 0.53 -3.46
CA HIS A 44 0.93 1.91 -3.13
C HIS A 44 1.30 2.27 -1.68
N TYR A 45 1.04 1.38 -0.73
CA TYR A 45 1.50 1.53 0.66
C TYR A 45 3.02 1.66 0.76
N GLU A 46 3.79 0.75 0.14
CA GLU A 46 5.25 0.78 0.16
C GLU A 46 5.81 2.04 -0.51
N SER A 47 5.19 2.49 -1.60
CA SER A 47 5.54 3.75 -2.28
C SER A 47 5.39 4.95 -1.32
N LEU A 48 4.23 5.12 -0.70
CA LEU A 48 3.98 6.20 0.26
C LEU A 48 4.84 6.09 1.52
N HIS A 49 5.04 4.87 2.01
CA HIS A 49 5.91 4.60 3.15
C HIS A 49 7.36 5.00 2.83
N GLY A 50 7.87 4.64 1.66
CA GLY A 50 9.23 5.00 1.22
C GLY A 50 9.45 6.50 1.06
N ARG A 51 8.40 7.30 0.85
CA ARG A 51 8.50 8.77 0.83
C ARG A 51 8.75 9.35 2.22
N LEU A 52 8.19 8.72 3.27
CA LEU A 52 8.21 9.22 4.65
C LEU A 52 9.23 8.55 5.56
N TYR A 53 9.64 7.32 5.28
CA TYR A 53 10.51 6.54 6.14
C TYR A 53 11.80 6.13 5.43
N HIS A 54 12.88 6.03 6.20
CA HIS A 54 14.11 5.38 5.77
C HIS A 54 13.94 3.84 5.80
N PRO A 55 14.82 3.08 5.12
CA PRO A 55 14.77 1.61 5.12
C PRO A 55 14.91 0.96 6.51
N ASP A 56 15.49 1.68 7.47
CA ASP A 56 15.62 1.26 8.87
C ASP A 56 14.32 1.46 9.70
N GLY A 57 13.27 2.03 9.08
CA GLY A 57 12.00 2.33 9.71
C GLY A 57 11.96 3.67 10.45
N THR A 58 13.03 4.47 10.40
CA THR A 58 13.04 5.82 10.99
C THR A 58 12.30 6.83 10.11
N LEU A 59 11.61 7.78 10.73
CA LEU A 59 10.90 8.84 10.01
C LEU A 59 11.89 9.85 9.43
N LYS A 60 11.74 10.17 8.15
CA LYS A 60 12.57 11.15 7.44
C LYS A 60 12.38 12.55 8.02
N VAL A 61 13.49 13.28 8.11
CA VAL A 61 13.46 14.74 8.32
C VAL A 61 12.87 15.44 7.10
N LEU A 62 12.38 16.67 7.27
CA LEU A 62 11.59 17.36 6.26
C LEU A 62 12.29 17.49 4.90
N ASP A 63 13.62 17.65 4.88
CA ASP A 63 14.38 17.79 3.64
C ASP A 63 14.66 16.46 2.91
N ASP A 64 14.54 15.33 3.62
CA ASP A 64 14.73 13.99 3.06
C ASP A 64 13.41 13.35 2.57
N VAL A 65 12.28 13.99 2.87
CA VAL A 65 10.96 13.55 2.39
C VAL A 65 10.87 13.74 0.89
N ASP A 66 10.42 12.69 0.19
CA ASP A 66 10.16 12.77 -1.24
C ASP A 66 8.75 13.33 -1.50
N PHE A 67 8.71 14.62 -1.84
CA PHE A 67 7.48 15.32 -2.23
C PHE A 67 7.18 15.25 -3.74
N GLY A 68 8.03 14.57 -4.52
CA GLY A 68 7.93 14.48 -5.97
C GLY A 68 8.73 15.54 -6.73
N CYS A 69 9.21 15.15 -7.92
CA CYS A 69 10.15 15.95 -8.71
C CYS A 69 9.59 17.31 -9.16
N LYS A 70 8.36 17.35 -9.66
CA LYS A 70 7.71 18.59 -10.15
C LYS A 70 7.53 19.59 -9.02
N PHE A 71 7.07 19.11 -7.87
CA PHE A 71 6.91 19.95 -6.70
C PHE A 71 8.25 20.55 -6.25
N THR A 72 9.29 19.72 -6.12
CA THR A 72 10.63 20.17 -5.72
C THR A 72 11.20 21.20 -6.69
N GLN A 73 11.02 21.01 -8.00
CA GLN A 73 11.47 21.97 -9.03
C GLN A 73 10.75 23.32 -8.91
N GLU A 74 9.43 23.32 -8.72
CA GLU A 74 8.66 24.56 -8.57
C GLU A 74 8.99 25.30 -7.27
N VAL A 75 9.21 24.58 -6.16
CA VAL A 75 9.70 25.18 -4.91
C VAL A 75 11.08 25.80 -5.09
N GLN A 76 12.03 25.10 -5.73
CA GLN A 76 13.36 25.63 -5.98
C GLN A 76 13.32 26.89 -6.86
N ARG A 77 12.46 26.89 -7.88
CA ARG A 77 12.21 28.06 -8.73
C ARG A 77 11.63 29.23 -7.93
N TYR A 78 10.66 28.96 -7.07
CA TYR A 78 10.03 29.98 -6.24
C TYR A 78 11.01 30.62 -5.25
N VAL A 79 11.83 29.79 -4.58
CA VAL A 79 12.89 30.24 -3.67
C VAL A 79 13.96 31.04 -4.43
N SER A 80 14.39 30.58 -5.61
CA SER A 80 15.40 31.30 -6.41
C SER A 80 14.94 32.68 -6.88
N GLN A 81 13.64 32.84 -7.16
CA GLN A 81 13.06 34.13 -7.56
C GLN A 81 12.94 35.12 -6.40
N HIS A 82 13.00 34.66 -5.15
CA HIS A 82 12.73 35.47 -3.96
C HIS A 82 13.79 35.26 -2.86
N SER A 83 15.03 34.98 -3.24
CA SER A 83 16.13 34.61 -2.35
C SER A 83 16.42 35.65 -1.25
N GLU A 84 16.07 36.91 -1.48
CA GLU A 84 16.27 38.01 -0.52
C GLU A 84 15.20 38.08 0.58
N ASN A 85 14.07 37.38 0.41
CA ASN A 85 12.94 37.47 1.32
C ASN A 85 12.90 36.29 2.31
N GLN A 86 13.38 36.53 3.55
CA GLN A 86 13.36 35.53 4.61
C GLN A 86 11.96 35.02 4.97
N GLN A 87 10.90 35.80 4.72
CA GLN A 87 9.53 35.35 4.98
C GLN A 87 9.12 34.23 4.02
N ILE A 88 9.59 34.27 2.77
CA ILE A 88 9.26 33.26 1.77
C ILE A 88 9.91 31.92 2.09
N LEU A 89 11.13 31.93 2.64
CA LEU A 89 11.80 30.70 3.10
C LEU A 89 11.01 30.02 4.22
N ARG A 90 10.52 30.79 5.21
CA ARG A 90 9.67 30.26 6.28
C ARG A 90 8.35 29.72 5.74
N ASP A 91 7.72 30.46 4.83
CA ASP A 91 6.47 30.04 4.21
C ASP A 91 6.63 28.72 3.41
N VAL A 92 7.77 28.51 2.75
CA VAL A 92 8.09 27.27 2.03
C VAL A 92 8.34 26.11 3.00
N GLU A 93 9.01 26.35 4.13
CA GLU A 93 9.20 25.33 5.16
C GLU A 93 7.87 24.92 5.80
N ASP A 94 7.02 25.89 6.15
CA ASP A 94 5.66 25.66 6.66
C ASP A 94 4.82 24.89 5.63
N PHE A 95 4.99 25.22 4.35
CA PHE A 95 4.32 24.52 3.27
C PHE A 95 4.74 23.05 3.20
N LYS A 96 6.05 22.77 3.17
CA LYS A 96 6.58 21.40 3.15
C LYS A 96 6.07 20.60 4.36
N ARG A 97 6.00 21.25 5.54
CA ARG A 97 5.49 20.62 6.76
C ARG A 97 4.05 20.16 6.60
N ARG A 98 3.16 21.02 6.09
CA ARG A 98 1.76 20.65 5.84
C ARG A 98 1.64 19.53 4.79
N CYS A 99 2.49 19.53 3.76
CA CYS A 99 2.53 18.44 2.79
C CYS A 99 2.97 17.11 3.42
N LYS A 100 3.92 17.15 4.35
CA LYS A 100 4.33 15.96 5.12
C LYS A 100 3.17 15.45 5.97
N ASP A 101 2.43 16.34 6.64
CA ASP A 101 1.25 15.95 7.44
C ASP A 101 0.18 15.27 6.56
N VAL A 102 -0.04 15.77 5.33
CA VAL A 102 -0.95 15.13 4.36
C VAL A 102 -0.48 13.74 3.95
N LEU A 103 0.82 13.55 3.71
CA LEU A 103 1.38 12.22 3.40
C LEU A 103 1.21 11.26 4.57
N GLU A 104 1.42 11.73 5.80
CA GLU A 104 1.26 10.91 7.01
C GLU A 104 -0.19 10.48 7.20
N GLU A 105 -1.14 11.39 7.03
CA GLU A 105 -2.56 11.08 7.08
C GLU A 105 -2.94 10.09 5.96
N ALA A 106 -2.47 10.31 4.73
CA ALA A 106 -2.71 9.39 3.61
C ALA A 106 -2.19 7.97 3.91
N LEU A 107 -1.00 7.86 4.51
CA LEU A 107 -0.43 6.58 4.91
C LEU A 107 -1.23 5.92 6.04
N SER A 108 -1.68 6.70 7.03
CA SER A 108 -2.56 6.22 8.11
C SER A 108 -3.86 5.64 7.54
N GLN A 109 -4.47 6.37 6.60
CA GLN A 109 -5.68 5.93 5.91
C GLN A 109 -5.45 4.65 5.08
N LEU A 110 -4.30 4.47 4.46
CA LEU A 110 -3.97 3.22 3.77
C LEU A 110 -3.79 2.04 4.74
N LYS A 111 -3.10 2.25 5.86
CA LYS A 111 -2.92 1.21 6.89
C LYS A 111 -4.26 0.66 7.39
N LEU A 112 -5.27 1.51 7.54
CA LEU A 112 -6.62 1.09 7.94
C LEU A 112 -7.33 0.21 6.89
N ARG A 113 -6.99 0.35 5.61
CA ARG A 113 -7.60 -0.38 4.49
C ARG A 113 -6.86 -1.66 4.14
N MET A 114 -5.64 -1.86 4.67
CA MET A 114 -4.86 -3.06 4.47
C MET A 114 -5.46 -4.25 5.23
N PRO A 115 -5.62 -5.42 4.60
CA PRO A 115 -6.14 -6.61 5.28
C PRO A 115 -5.13 -7.17 6.29
N ALA A 116 -5.56 -7.43 7.53
CA ALA A 116 -4.71 -7.98 8.58
C ALA A 116 -4.21 -9.41 8.27
N SER A 117 -4.93 -10.16 7.44
CA SER A 117 -4.66 -11.57 7.10
C SER A 117 -4.07 -11.73 5.70
N ARG A 118 -3.03 -10.97 5.38
CA ARG A 118 -2.37 -10.99 4.06
C ARG A 118 -1.83 -12.36 3.66
N ASN A 119 -1.29 -13.10 4.63
CA ASN A 119 -0.83 -14.49 4.42
C ASN A 119 -1.97 -15.41 3.96
N THR A 120 -3.20 -15.15 4.41
CA THR A 120 -4.37 -15.93 3.99
C THR A 120 -4.68 -15.67 2.52
N PHE A 121 -4.66 -14.42 2.05
CA PHE A 121 -4.89 -14.08 0.64
C PHE A 121 -3.80 -14.62 -0.28
N GLN A 122 -2.53 -14.55 0.12
CA GLN A 122 -1.42 -15.14 -0.63
C GLN A 122 -1.48 -16.66 -0.68
N ASN A 123 -1.96 -17.31 0.38
CA ASN A 123 -2.17 -18.75 0.37
C ASN A 123 -3.40 -19.13 -0.47
N LEU A 124 -4.47 -18.33 -0.46
CA LEU A 124 -5.63 -18.51 -1.33
C LEU A 124 -5.30 -18.30 -2.82
N ALA A 125 -4.35 -17.42 -3.13
CA ALA A 125 -3.82 -17.23 -4.50
C ALA A 125 -3.30 -18.54 -5.11
N LYS A 126 -2.65 -19.37 -4.29
CA LYS A 126 -2.11 -20.68 -4.69
C LYS A 126 -3.21 -21.67 -5.06
N PHE A 127 -4.44 -21.41 -4.62
CA PHE A 127 -5.61 -22.22 -4.92
C PHE A 127 -6.47 -21.64 -6.06
N SER A 128 -6.00 -20.61 -6.77
CA SER A 128 -6.76 -20.11 -7.92
C SER A 128 -6.85 -21.20 -9.01
N PRO A 129 -7.99 -21.32 -9.72
CA PRO A 129 -8.14 -22.32 -10.78
C PRO A 129 -7.02 -22.24 -11.83
N THR A 130 -6.55 -21.02 -12.12
CA THR A 130 -5.44 -20.77 -13.06
C THR A 130 -4.12 -21.39 -12.61
N VAL A 131 -3.83 -21.41 -11.30
CA VAL A 131 -2.61 -21.99 -10.73
C VAL A 131 -2.74 -23.51 -10.55
N ILE A 132 -3.91 -24.00 -10.11
CA ILE A 132 -4.17 -25.44 -9.91
C ILE A 132 -4.19 -26.19 -11.25
N LEU A 133 -4.77 -25.59 -12.29
CA LEU A 133 -4.90 -26.22 -13.61
C LEU A 133 -3.60 -26.15 -14.43
N ASN A 134 -2.63 -25.33 -14.02
CA ASN A 134 -1.34 -25.23 -14.69
C ASN A 134 -0.41 -26.36 -14.22
N GLN A 135 -0.29 -27.42 -15.02
CA GLN A 135 0.47 -28.64 -14.69
C GLN A 135 1.97 -28.40 -14.45
N ALA A 136 2.52 -27.27 -14.91
CA ALA A 136 3.91 -26.88 -14.69
C ALA A 136 4.19 -26.33 -13.28
N THR A 137 3.15 -25.95 -12.52
CA THR A 137 3.27 -25.29 -11.21
C THR A 137 2.56 -26.11 -10.13
N ARG A 138 2.74 -27.44 -10.13
CA ARG A 138 2.23 -28.28 -9.05
C ARG A 138 2.92 -27.91 -7.74
N VAL A 139 2.23 -27.15 -6.90
CA VAL A 139 2.60 -26.90 -5.51
C VAL A 139 2.53 -28.24 -4.77
N ALA A 140 3.66 -28.71 -4.22
CA ALA A 140 3.67 -29.91 -3.41
C ALA A 140 2.80 -29.69 -2.16
N PHE A 141 1.88 -30.62 -1.87
CA PHE A 141 0.99 -30.56 -0.69
C PHE A 141 1.76 -30.42 0.64
N SER A 142 3.02 -30.83 0.69
CA SER A 142 3.91 -30.66 1.85
C SER A 142 4.23 -29.21 2.20
N SER A 143 4.08 -28.27 1.25
CA SER A 143 4.25 -26.82 1.51
C SER A 143 3.02 -26.17 2.15
N CYS A 144 1.94 -26.93 2.35
CA CYS A 144 0.72 -26.51 3.00
C CYS A 144 0.71 -26.98 4.46
N HIS A 145 1.44 -26.29 5.34
CA HIS A 145 1.32 -26.52 6.78
C HIS A 145 0.12 -25.72 7.34
N SER A 146 -1.11 -26.12 6.99
CA SER A 146 -2.34 -25.66 7.64
C SER A 146 -3.16 -26.78 8.29
N GLU A 147 -2.77 -28.05 8.12
CA GLU A 147 -3.41 -29.15 8.82
C GLU A 147 -2.85 -29.33 10.23
N ARG A 148 -3.42 -28.55 11.16
CA ARG A 148 -3.61 -28.98 12.56
C ARG A 148 -4.53 -28.07 13.38
N ALA A 149 -4.86 -26.87 12.88
CA ALA A 149 -5.71 -25.94 13.60
C ALA A 149 -7.21 -26.02 13.25
N ILE A 150 -7.59 -26.57 12.08
CA ILE A 150 -8.98 -26.48 11.60
C ILE A 150 -9.84 -27.70 12.00
N ILE A 151 -9.24 -28.84 12.34
CA ILE A 151 -9.97 -30.10 12.64
C ILE A 151 -10.01 -30.40 14.15
N LYS A 152 -10.34 -29.41 14.99
CA LYS A 152 -10.71 -29.67 16.39
C LYS A 152 -12.08 -29.14 16.81
N ASP A 153 -12.73 -28.30 16.00
CA ASP A 153 -14.00 -27.66 16.39
C ASP A 153 -15.25 -28.12 15.62
N CYS A 154 -15.15 -29.10 14.72
CA CYS A 154 -16.35 -29.73 14.14
C CYS A 154 -16.57 -31.11 14.74
N GLY A 155 -17.65 -31.21 15.51
CA GLY A 155 -18.03 -32.35 16.32
C GLY A 155 -18.18 -33.67 15.57
N ALA A 156 -17.92 -34.72 16.34
CA ALA A 156 -18.69 -35.96 16.40
C ALA A 156 -19.49 -36.33 15.14
N ILE A 157 -18.91 -37.22 14.32
CA ILE A 157 -19.70 -38.25 13.65
C ILE A 157 -18.96 -39.58 13.83
N GLN A 158 -19.62 -40.45 14.59
CA GLN A 158 -19.24 -41.81 14.88
C GLN A 158 -19.62 -42.64 13.64
N GLU A 159 -18.64 -43.02 12.81
CA GLU A 159 -18.85 -44.03 11.76
C GLU A 159 -18.13 -45.32 12.15
N ASN A 160 -18.96 -46.34 12.37
CA ASN A 160 -18.59 -47.73 12.59
C ASN A 160 -17.73 -48.24 11.43
N CYS A 161 -16.49 -48.64 11.71
CA CYS A 161 -15.74 -49.54 10.84
C CYS A 161 -15.77 -50.94 11.42
N PHE A 162 -16.53 -51.78 10.72
CA PHE A 162 -16.63 -53.21 10.84
C PHE A 162 -15.32 -53.85 10.35
N CYS A 163 -14.62 -54.60 11.22
CA CYS A 163 -13.56 -55.52 10.84
C CYS A 163 -13.61 -56.75 11.76
N GLU A 164 -14.40 -57.76 11.37
CA GLU A 164 -14.19 -59.15 11.80
C GLU A 164 -13.22 -59.80 10.81
N LEU A 165 -12.10 -60.32 11.32
CA LEU A 165 -11.25 -61.32 10.69
C LEU A 165 -10.85 -62.29 11.79
N ASP A 166 -11.52 -63.45 11.81
CA ASP A 166 -10.93 -64.72 12.25
C ASP A 166 -10.49 -65.50 11.00
#